data_AF-A0AAW0R8M1-F1
#
_entry.id   AF-A0AAW0R8M1-F1
#
_cell.length_a   1.000
_cell.length_b   1.000
_cell.length_c   1.000
_cell.angle_alpha   90.00
_cell.angle_beta   90.00
_cell.angle_gamma   90.00
#
_symmetry.space_group_name_H-M   'P 1'
#
loop_
_entity.id
_entity.type
_entity.pdbx_description
1 polymer ?
#
loop_
_entity_poly.entity_id
_entity_poly.type
_entity_poly.pdbx_seq_one_letter_code
_entity_poly.pdbx_strand_id
1 'polypeptide(L)'
;MITYSKWLVKNGYQSTAKDLVWPVIQNDLAYTAQYWNQTGFDLWEEVNGSSFFTIAASHRALVEGSNLAKTLGTSCSSCDAIAPQVLCFQQRFWNSQYAVANINVNNGRSGKDTNVFISTNEGFDPSLGCDATTFQPCSDRALSNHKVVVDSFRSIYGINSGIGKGQGVAVGRYSEDTYYNGNPWYLHTLAAAEQLYNALYVWKSQGSIVVTSTSLPFFQDLSSSVSTGTYSSDTQTYKTLYDATFAYADSFVNNVAKYVGANGALSEQYDRNNGSPLSARDLTWSYAAVLSAAARRAGVVPLGWADSNSAATLVPGNCYATSVVGAYTAAPTGSFPANQTPGNGSPVPTTTPTSAATTPAPTTTGCAPATSVAVAFSERKVTSFGQTVKITGNNPAIGNWDTSKAVALSASQYTSSNPVWSVSITFAAGLDLQYKYIVVNTDGSVVWEANPNHAYTVPKGCSTQTTKNDTWQ
;
A
#
# COMPACT_ATOMS: atom_id res chain seq x y z
N MET A 1 -11.21 0.76 -6.79
CA MET A 1 -12.43 1.25 -7.47
C MET A 1 -13.62 0.32 -7.29
N ILE A 2 -13.48 -1.01 -7.46
CA ILE A 2 -14.58 -1.98 -7.29
C ILE A 2 -15.29 -1.85 -5.93
N THR A 3 -14.55 -1.73 -4.82
CA THR A 3 -15.12 -1.53 -3.48
C THR A 3 -16.00 -0.27 -3.39
N TYR A 4 -15.61 0.81 -4.05
CA TYR A 4 -16.42 2.04 -4.12
C TYR A 4 -17.65 1.85 -5.01
N SER A 5 -17.54 1.12 -6.13
CA SER A 5 -18.70 0.73 -6.94
C SER A 5 -19.71 -0.11 -6.17
N LYS A 6 -19.26 -1.04 -5.31
CA LYS A 6 -20.15 -1.79 -4.40
C LYS A 6 -20.92 -0.86 -3.47
N TRP A 7 -20.26 0.16 -2.92
CA TRP A 7 -20.92 1.20 -2.11
C TRP A 7 -21.94 2.00 -2.94
N LEU A 8 -21.56 2.47 -4.13
CA LEU A 8 -22.46 3.22 -5.02
C LEU A 8 -23.73 2.42 -5.33
N VAL A 9 -23.58 1.16 -5.75
CA VAL A 9 -24.73 0.28 -6.05
C VAL A 9 -25.61 0.10 -4.82
N LYS A 10 -25.02 -0.22 -3.66
CA LYS A 10 -25.77 -0.41 -2.40
C LYS A 10 -26.59 0.82 -2.01
N ASN A 11 -26.14 2.02 -2.38
CA ASN A 11 -26.80 3.29 -2.06
C ASN A 11 -27.63 3.86 -3.22
N GLY A 12 -27.96 3.05 -4.23
CA GLY A 12 -28.86 3.44 -5.33
C GLY A 12 -28.18 4.21 -6.48
N TYR A 13 -26.85 4.31 -6.49
CA TYR A 13 -26.06 5.01 -7.51
C TYR A 13 -25.44 4.06 -8.54
N GLN A 14 -26.21 3.05 -8.96
CA GLN A 14 -25.75 2.05 -9.94
C GLN A 14 -25.37 2.67 -11.30
N SER A 15 -26.08 3.71 -11.75
CA SER A 15 -25.72 4.44 -12.98
C SER A 15 -24.33 5.06 -12.88
N THR A 16 -23.99 5.71 -11.78
CA THR A 16 -22.63 6.25 -11.57
C THR A 16 -21.57 5.15 -11.57
N ALA A 17 -21.82 4.04 -10.88
CA ALA A 17 -20.91 2.90 -10.89
C ALA A 17 -20.70 2.36 -12.31
N LYS A 18 -21.77 2.26 -13.11
CA LYS A 18 -21.76 1.71 -14.47
C LYS A 18 -21.17 2.66 -15.52
N ASP A 19 -21.49 3.95 -15.45
CA ASP A 19 -21.22 4.88 -16.54
C ASP A 19 -19.89 5.63 -16.34
N LEU A 20 -19.46 5.84 -15.09
CA LEU A 20 -18.24 6.59 -14.78
C LEU A 20 -17.11 5.71 -14.22
N VAL A 21 -17.43 4.72 -13.39
CA VAL A 21 -16.40 3.94 -12.66
C VAL A 21 -16.04 2.66 -13.41
N TRP A 22 -17.04 1.93 -13.91
CA TRP A 22 -16.86 0.64 -14.57
C TRP A 22 -15.95 0.68 -15.81
N PRO A 23 -16.01 1.69 -16.71
CA PRO A 23 -15.13 1.70 -17.88
C PRO A 23 -13.64 1.81 -17.52
N VAL A 24 -13.31 2.46 -16.40
CA VAL A 24 -11.93 2.48 -15.87
C VAL A 24 -11.54 1.09 -15.37
N ILE A 25 -12.40 0.47 -14.56
CA ILE A 25 -12.20 -0.89 -14.04
C ILE A 25 -12.03 -1.90 -15.20
N GLN A 26 -12.79 -1.76 -16.29
CA GLN A 26 -12.72 -2.66 -17.44
C GLN A 26 -11.34 -2.65 -18.10
N ASN A 27 -10.70 -1.49 -18.24
CA ASN A 27 -9.34 -1.41 -18.78
C ASN A 27 -8.34 -2.16 -17.89
N ASP A 28 -8.43 -2.01 -16.56
CA ASP A 28 -7.54 -2.69 -15.62
C ASP A 28 -7.77 -4.21 -15.58
N LEU A 29 -9.03 -4.65 -15.66
CA LEU A 29 -9.36 -6.07 -15.77
C LEU A 29 -8.91 -6.67 -17.10
N ALA A 30 -9.03 -5.92 -18.19
CA ALA A 30 -8.54 -6.31 -19.51
C ALA A 30 -7.00 -6.44 -19.51
N TYR A 31 -6.30 -5.48 -18.90
CA TYR A 31 -4.86 -5.56 -18.70
C TYR A 31 -4.48 -6.81 -17.91
N THR A 32 -5.15 -7.04 -16.79
CA THR A 32 -4.90 -8.21 -15.93
C THR A 32 -5.11 -9.52 -16.71
N ALA A 33 -6.23 -9.66 -17.41
CA ALA A 33 -6.53 -10.86 -18.20
C ALA A 33 -5.56 -11.09 -19.37
N GLN A 34 -4.97 -10.03 -19.91
CA GLN A 34 -4.03 -10.09 -21.02
C GLN A 34 -2.58 -10.37 -20.59
N TYR A 35 -2.14 -9.79 -19.47
CA TYR A 35 -0.72 -9.71 -19.12
C TYR A 35 -0.32 -10.48 -17.86
N TRP A 36 -1.25 -11.07 -17.09
CA TRP A 36 -0.92 -11.75 -15.81
C TRP A 36 0.15 -12.85 -15.90
N ASN A 37 0.28 -13.50 -17.07
CA ASN A 37 1.23 -14.59 -17.32
C ASN A 37 2.53 -14.11 -17.99
N GLN A 38 2.85 -12.81 -17.87
CA GLN A 38 4.13 -12.24 -18.27
C GLN A 38 4.91 -11.80 -17.02
N THR A 39 6.24 -11.78 -17.11
CA THR A 39 7.06 -11.28 -16.00
C THR A 39 6.96 -9.76 -15.87
N GLY A 40 7.12 -9.27 -14.66
CA GLY A 40 7.19 -7.84 -14.36
C GLY A 40 7.92 -7.63 -13.03
N PHE A 41 8.09 -6.37 -12.64
CA PHE A 41 8.68 -6.04 -11.35
C PHE A 41 7.72 -6.39 -10.19
N ASP A 42 8.29 -6.77 -9.06
CA ASP A 42 7.57 -6.95 -7.81
C ASP A 42 7.20 -5.62 -7.15
N LEU A 43 6.44 -5.67 -6.06
CA LEU A 43 5.99 -4.47 -5.32
C LEU A 43 7.13 -3.64 -4.70
N TRP A 44 8.35 -4.18 -4.68
CA TRP A 44 9.57 -3.48 -4.25
C TRP A 44 10.29 -2.77 -5.38
N GLU A 45 9.80 -2.92 -6.62
CA GLU A 45 10.38 -2.34 -7.83
C GLU A 45 11.80 -2.84 -8.15
N GLU A 46 12.12 -4.09 -7.77
CA GLU A 46 13.48 -4.62 -7.82
C GLU A 46 13.61 -5.90 -8.66
N VAL A 47 12.70 -6.86 -8.47
CA VAL A 47 12.81 -8.19 -9.03
C VAL A 47 11.88 -8.33 -10.23
N ASN A 48 12.45 -8.36 -11.43
CA ASN A 48 11.71 -8.70 -12.63
C ASN A 48 11.52 -10.23 -12.72
N GLY A 49 10.30 -10.69 -12.45
CA GLY A 49 9.92 -12.11 -12.40
C GLY A 49 8.42 -12.28 -12.26
N SER A 50 7.98 -13.28 -11.51
CA SER A 50 6.58 -13.45 -11.12
C SER A 50 6.45 -13.31 -9.61
N SER A 51 5.78 -12.26 -9.14
CA SER A 51 5.62 -11.93 -7.72
C SER A 51 4.31 -12.49 -7.14
N PHE A 52 4.37 -13.04 -5.91
CA PHE A 52 3.21 -13.61 -5.22
C PHE A 52 2.12 -12.57 -5.02
N PHE A 53 2.47 -11.38 -4.53
CA PHE A 53 1.56 -10.25 -4.39
C PHE A 53 0.84 -9.90 -5.69
N THR A 54 1.59 -9.75 -6.78
CA THR A 54 1.02 -9.37 -8.07
C THR A 54 0.02 -10.41 -8.57
N ILE A 55 0.35 -11.70 -8.43
CA ILE A 55 -0.52 -12.81 -8.86
C ILE A 55 -1.76 -12.93 -7.96
N ALA A 56 -1.61 -12.86 -6.63
CA ALA A 56 -2.74 -12.92 -5.70
C ALA A 56 -3.70 -11.73 -5.89
N ALA A 57 -3.16 -10.52 -6.05
CA ALA A 57 -3.96 -9.33 -6.32
C ALA A 57 -4.69 -9.42 -7.69
N SER A 58 -4.02 -9.96 -8.71
CA SER A 58 -4.62 -10.19 -10.04
C SER A 58 -5.78 -11.17 -9.96
N HIS A 59 -5.63 -12.27 -9.23
CA HIS A 59 -6.69 -13.25 -9.02
C HIS A 59 -7.90 -12.61 -8.34
N ARG A 60 -7.68 -11.92 -7.20
CA ARG A 60 -8.73 -11.18 -6.50
C ARG A 60 -9.44 -10.19 -7.42
N ALA A 61 -8.69 -9.39 -8.19
CA ALA A 61 -9.25 -8.39 -9.09
C ALA A 61 -10.19 -9.00 -10.14
N LEU A 62 -9.79 -10.10 -10.77
CA LEU A 62 -10.61 -10.78 -11.77
C LEU A 62 -11.90 -11.36 -11.16
N VAL A 63 -11.80 -12.01 -9.99
CA VAL A 63 -12.98 -12.55 -9.30
C VAL A 63 -13.95 -11.43 -8.90
N GLU A 64 -13.44 -10.38 -8.24
CA GLU A 64 -14.25 -9.25 -7.78
C GLU A 64 -14.83 -8.45 -8.97
N GLY A 65 -14.09 -8.38 -10.08
CA GLY A 65 -14.52 -7.80 -11.35
C GLY A 65 -15.66 -8.56 -12.01
N SER A 66 -15.59 -9.90 -12.03
CA SER A 66 -16.70 -10.74 -12.50
C SER A 66 -17.97 -10.54 -11.66
N ASN A 67 -17.83 -10.47 -10.34
CA ASN A 67 -18.96 -10.25 -9.44
C ASN A 67 -19.59 -8.87 -9.68
N LEU A 68 -18.78 -7.81 -9.75
CA LEU A 68 -19.28 -6.46 -10.05
C LEU A 68 -19.95 -6.38 -11.42
N ALA A 69 -19.38 -7.02 -12.45
CA ALA A 69 -19.98 -7.06 -13.79
C ALA A 69 -21.42 -7.59 -13.74
N LYS A 70 -21.64 -8.71 -13.04
CA LYS A 70 -22.98 -9.29 -12.84
C LYS A 70 -23.91 -8.33 -12.10
N THR A 71 -23.42 -7.69 -11.03
CA THR A 71 -24.19 -6.67 -10.29
C THR A 71 -24.62 -5.48 -11.16
N LEU A 72 -23.79 -5.05 -12.10
CA LEU A 72 -24.08 -3.93 -13.00
C LEU A 72 -24.93 -4.32 -14.23
N GLY A 73 -25.35 -5.59 -14.33
CA GLY A 73 -26.12 -6.11 -15.47
C GLY A 73 -25.27 -6.23 -16.75
N THR A 74 -23.98 -6.55 -16.60
CA THR A 74 -23.04 -6.81 -17.70
C THR A 74 -22.25 -8.10 -17.41
N SER A 75 -21.18 -8.37 -18.16
CA SER A 75 -20.33 -9.54 -18.00
C SER A 75 -18.85 -9.19 -18.10
N CYS A 76 -18.01 -10.04 -17.51
CA CYS A 76 -16.56 -10.01 -17.72
C CYS A 76 -16.08 -11.42 -18.08
N SER A 77 -16.29 -11.83 -19.33
CA SER A 77 -15.92 -13.18 -19.80
C SER A 77 -14.42 -13.45 -19.70
N SER A 78 -13.57 -12.44 -19.89
CA SER A 78 -12.13 -12.54 -19.68
C SER A 78 -11.79 -12.80 -18.21
N CYS A 79 -12.49 -12.15 -17.27
CA CYS A 79 -12.34 -12.42 -15.84
C CYS A 79 -12.67 -13.88 -15.51
N ASP A 80 -13.83 -14.35 -15.98
CA ASP A 80 -14.31 -15.71 -15.72
C ASP A 80 -13.37 -16.78 -16.31
N ALA A 81 -12.82 -16.53 -17.50
CA ALA A 81 -11.90 -17.44 -18.16
C ALA A 81 -10.51 -17.50 -17.49
N ILE A 82 -10.00 -16.36 -17.00
CA ILE A 82 -8.62 -16.24 -16.56
C ILE A 82 -8.44 -16.45 -15.05
N ALA A 83 -9.39 -16.02 -14.20
CA ALA A 83 -9.23 -16.11 -12.74
C ALA A 83 -8.82 -17.51 -12.24
N PRO A 84 -9.44 -18.63 -12.68
CA PRO A 84 -9.02 -19.97 -12.23
C PRO A 84 -7.57 -20.31 -12.59
N GLN A 85 -7.07 -19.82 -13.74
CA GLN A 85 -5.70 -20.08 -14.18
C GLN A 85 -4.68 -19.27 -13.38
N VAL A 86 -5.01 -18.03 -13.01
CA VAL A 86 -4.20 -17.23 -12.08
C VAL A 86 -4.08 -17.93 -10.72
N LEU A 87 -5.20 -18.41 -10.17
CA LEU A 87 -5.20 -19.15 -8.90
C LEU A 87 -4.38 -20.45 -8.99
N CYS A 88 -4.46 -21.15 -10.13
CA CYS A 88 -3.67 -22.36 -10.39
C CYS A 88 -2.17 -22.06 -10.38
N PHE A 89 -1.75 -20.96 -11.00
CA PHE A 89 -0.36 -20.52 -10.99
C PHE A 89 0.10 -20.05 -9.61
N GLN A 90 -0.76 -19.36 -8.85
CA GLN A 90 -0.47 -18.94 -7.47
C GLN A 90 -0.04 -20.12 -6.58
N GLN A 91 -0.55 -21.34 -6.84
CA GLN A 91 -0.16 -22.52 -6.07
C GLN A 91 1.33 -22.90 -6.22
N ARG A 92 2.00 -22.43 -7.28
CA ARG A 92 3.42 -22.74 -7.58
C ARG A 92 4.40 -21.98 -6.69
N PHE A 93 3.94 -20.99 -5.95
CA PHE A 93 4.78 -20.20 -5.04
C PHE A 93 5.05 -20.93 -3.72
N TRP A 94 4.22 -21.92 -3.35
CA TRP A 94 4.39 -22.67 -2.12
C TRP A 94 5.47 -23.75 -2.26
N ASN A 95 6.49 -23.72 -1.39
CA ASN A 95 7.62 -24.67 -1.44
C ASN A 95 7.56 -25.79 -0.38
N SER A 96 6.40 -26.03 0.24
CA SER A 96 6.18 -26.95 1.38
C SER A 96 6.50 -26.37 2.76
N GLN A 97 7.13 -25.20 2.88
CA GLN A 97 7.41 -24.55 4.17
C GLN A 97 6.93 -23.10 4.22
N TYR A 98 7.15 -22.34 3.16
CA TYR A 98 6.74 -20.94 3.03
C TYR A 98 6.42 -20.63 1.56
N ALA A 99 5.85 -19.46 1.29
CA ALA A 99 5.68 -18.98 -0.08
C ALA A 99 6.97 -18.26 -0.53
N VAL A 100 7.57 -18.73 -1.62
CA VAL A 100 8.71 -18.06 -2.27
C VAL A 100 8.14 -16.85 -3.00
N ALA A 101 8.36 -15.64 -2.47
CA ALA A 101 7.65 -14.44 -2.93
C ALA A 101 7.85 -14.08 -4.40
N ASN A 102 8.98 -14.47 -5.01
CA ASN A 102 9.27 -14.24 -6.41
C ASN A 102 9.78 -15.54 -7.06
N ILE A 103 9.12 -16.00 -8.11
CA ILE A 103 9.52 -17.16 -8.94
C ILE A 103 9.79 -16.73 -10.39
N ASN A 104 10.18 -17.69 -11.24
CA ASN A 104 10.58 -17.43 -12.63
C ASN A 104 11.76 -16.45 -12.77
N VAL A 105 12.65 -16.45 -11.78
CA VAL A 105 13.83 -15.59 -11.71
C VAL A 105 14.92 -16.33 -10.94
N ASN A 106 16.18 -15.99 -11.22
CA ASN A 106 17.33 -16.43 -10.42
C ASN A 106 18.04 -15.19 -9.85
N ASN A 107 17.56 -14.71 -8.70
CA ASN A 107 18.04 -13.49 -8.04
C ASN A 107 18.92 -13.76 -6.80
N GLY A 108 19.16 -15.03 -6.46
CA GLY A 108 19.96 -15.42 -5.29
C GLY A 108 19.31 -15.16 -3.92
N ARG A 109 18.04 -14.71 -3.85
CA ARG A 109 17.31 -14.49 -2.60
C ARG A 109 16.67 -15.79 -2.11
N SER A 110 16.49 -15.91 -0.80
CA SER A 110 15.75 -17.01 -0.17
C SER A 110 14.27 -17.04 -0.54
N GLY A 111 13.70 -15.91 -0.95
CA GLY A 111 12.27 -15.75 -1.24
C GLY A 111 11.40 -15.56 0.01
N LYS A 112 11.99 -15.51 1.21
CA LYS A 112 11.29 -15.16 2.46
C LYS A 112 11.08 -13.65 2.51
N ASP A 113 9.86 -13.21 2.28
CA ASP A 113 9.57 -11.80 2.03
C ASP A 113 8.17 -11.44 2.57
N THR A 114 8.05 -10.23 3.11
CA THR A 114 6.78 -9.67 3.60
C THR A 114 5.82 -9.27 2.49
N ASN A 115 6.23 -9.35 1.22
CA ASN A 115 5.37 -9.48 0.05
C ASN A 115 4.16 -10.38 0.34
N VAL A 116 4.40 -11.54 0.95
CA VAL A 116 3.35 -12.52 1.26
C VAL A 116 2.43 -12.02 2.39
N PHE A 117 2.93 -11.27 3.37
CA PHE A 117 2.09 -10.71 4.44
C PHE A 117 1.09 -9.70 3.87
N ILE A 118 1.58 -8.80 3.03
CA ILE A 118 0.74 -7.81 2.35
C ILE A 118 -0.28 -8.53 1.48
N SER A 119 0.15 -9.53 0.71
CA SER A 119 -0.74 -10.35 -0.14
C SER A 119 -1.87 -11.01 0.66
N THR A 120 -1.56 -11.59 1.81
CA THR A 120 -2.52 -12.25 2.69
C THR A 120 -3.50 -11.25 3.33
N ASN A 121 -3.04 -10.05 3.71
CA ASN A 121 -3.90 -9.02 4.29
C ASN A 121 -4.79 -8.35 3.24
N GLU A 122 -4.24 -8.02 2.08
CA GLU A 122 -4.99 -7.48 0.95
C GLU A 122 -5.89 -8.55 0.31
N GLY A 123 -5.58 -9.84 0.45
CA GLY A 123 -6.44 -10.94 0.01
C GLY A 123 -7.49 -11.38 1.03
N PHE A 124 -7.55 -10.73 2.21
CA PHE A 124 -8.40 -11.19 3.32
C PHE A 124 -9.89 -11.09 2.98
N ASP A 125 -10.57 -12.23 3.09
CA ASP A 125 -12.02 -12.34 3.06
C ASP A 125 -12.47 -13.30 4.18
N PRO A 126 -13.10 -12.79 5.26
CA PRO A 126 -13.50 -13.64 6.38
C PRO A 126 -14.49 -14.74 6.00
N SER A 127 -15.22 -14.60 4.88
CA SER A 127 -16.14 -15.64 4.41
C SER A 127 -15.43 -16.87 3.83
N LEU A 128 -14.16 -16.72 3.42
CA LEU A 128 -13.31 -17.82 2.93
C LEU A 128 -12.68 -18.63 4.07
N GLY A 129 -12.84 -18.19 5.32
CA GLY A 129 -12.30 -18.89 6.48
C GLY A 129 -10.76 -19.01 6.44
N CYS A 130 -10.25 -20.23 6.67
CA CYS A 130 -8.82 -20.51 6.67
C CYS A 130 -8.36 -21.20 5.38
N ASP A 131 -8.94 -20.83 4.24
CA ASP A 131 -8.60 -21.40 2.94
C ASP A 131 -7.13 -21.18 2.58
N ALA A 132 -6.40 -22.29 2.38
CA ALA A 132 -4.98 -22.29 2.04
C ALA A 132 -4.72 -22.07 0.54
N THR A 133 -5.73 -22.21 -0.32
CA THR A 133 -5.57 -22.00 -1.76
C THR A 133 -5.40 -20.52 -2.10
N THR A 134 -6.14 -19.65 -1.41
CA THR A 134 -6.04 -18.18 -1.50
C THR A 134 -5.14 -17.56 -0.43
N PHE A 135 -4.44 -18.38 0.37
CA PHE A 135 -3.55 -17.90 1.44
C PHE A 135 -4.26 -16.98 2.46
N GLN A 136 -5.48 -17.36 2.87
CA GLN A 136 -6.20 -16.60 3.91
C GLN A 136 -5.36 -16.51 5.21
N PRO A 137 -5.51 -15.43 6.00
CA PRO A 137 -4.63 -15.16 7.15
C PRO A 137 -4.51 -16.27 8.19
N CYS A 138 -5.58 -17.01 8.45
CA CYS A 138 -5.58 -18.16 9.36
C CYS A 138 -5.29 -19.51 8.70
N SER A 139 -5.04 -19.54 7.39
CA SER A 139 -4.64 -20.78 6.70
C SER A 139 -3.30 -21.28 7.23
N ASP A 140 -3.13 -22.60 7.21
CA ASP A 140 -1.91 -23.20 7.74
C ASP A 140 -0.65 -22.79 6.96
N ARG A 141 -0.76 -22.62 5.64
CA ARG A 141 0.30 -22.05 4.79
C ARG A 141 0.66 -20.63 5.16
N ALA A 142 -0.32 -19.76 5.41
CA ALA A 142 -0.05 -18.37 5.79
C ALA A 142 0.60 -18.27 7.17
N LEU A 143 0.20 -19.11 8.14
CA LEU A 143 0.80 -19.15 9.49
C LEU A 143 2.22 -19.72 9.46
N SER A 144 2.46 -20.78 8.67
CA SER A 144 3.81 -21.32 8.47
C SER A 144 4.73 -20.28 7.82
N ASN A 145 4.24 -19.60 6.78
CA ASN A 145 4.97 -18.49 6.14
C ASN A 145 5.26 -17.36 7.14
N HIS A 146 4.27 -16.96 7.95
CA HIS A 146 4.41 -15.94 8.98
C HIS A 146 5.59 -16.24 9.90
N LYS A 147 5.65 -17.46 10.44
CA LYS A 147 6.77 -17.88 11.28
C LYS A 147 8.11 -17.77 10.55
N VAL A 148 8.23 -18.37 9.37
CA VAL A 148 9.51 -18.45 8.65
C VAL A 148 10.04 -17.07 8.25
N VAL A 149 9.16 -16.16 7.84
CA VAL A 149 9.52 -14.79 7.48
C VAL A 149 9.86 -13.96 8.72
N VAL A 150 9.08 -14.01 9.81
CA VAL A 150 9.44 -13.28 11.04
C VAL A 150 10.78 -13.77 11.61
N ASP A 151 11.00 -15.08 11.62
CA ASP A 151 12.23 -15.69 12.15
C ASP A 151 13.48 -15.27 11.35
N SER A 152 13.36 -14.90 10.06
CA SER A 152 14.51 -14.42 9.27
C SER A 152 15.02 -13.04 9.70
N PHE A 153 14.19 -12.25 10.38
CA PHE A 153 14.56 -10.91 10.86
C PHE A 153 15.08 -10.89 12.31
N ARG A 154 14.82 -11.95 13.09
CA ARG A 154 15.14 -11.99 14.53
C ARG A 154 16.63 -11.76 14.83
N SER A 155 17.52 -12.33 14.02
CA SER A 155 18.97 -12.31 14.28
C SER A 155 19.74 -11.23 13.52
N ILE A 156 19.12 -10.54 12.56
CA ILE A 156 19.86 -9.63 11.65
C ILE A 156 19.74 -8.16 12.05
N TYR A 157 18.76 -7.77 12.86
CA TYR A 157 18.61 -6.38 13.32
C TYR A 157 19.04 -6.25 14.78
N GLY A 158 19.89 -5.27 15.09
CA GLY A 158 20.38 -5.03 16.44
C GLY A 158 19.23 -4.73 17.42
N ILE A 159 18.19 -4.03 16.95
CA ILE A 159 17.00 -3.73 17.75
C ILE A 159 16.14 -4.94 18.13
N ASN A 160 16.36 -6.10 17.48
CA ASN A 160 15.67 -7.36 17.77
C ASN A 160 16.43 -8.22 18.80
N SER A 161 17.62 -7.78 19.24
CA SER A 161 18.44 -8.53 20.18
C SER A 161 17.70 -8.86 21.48
N GLY A 162 17.77 -10.12 21.90
CA GLY A 162 17.14 -10.61 23.13
C GLY A 162 15.64 -10.91 23.03
N ILE A 163 14.98 -10.70 21.89
CA ILE A 163 13.56 -11.00 21.71
C ILE A 163 13.37 -12.47 21.30
N GLY A 164 12.73 -13.25 22.18
CA GLY A 164 12.51 -14.67 21.98
C GLY A 164 11.40 -15.03 20.98
N LYS A 165 11.30 -16.32 20.64
CA LYS A 165 10.16 -16.87 19.90
C LYS A 165 8.86 -16.66 20.68
N GLY A 166 7.74 -16.52 19.96
CA GLY A 166 6.44 -16.16 20.56
C GLY A 166 6.31 -14.68 20.95
N GLN A 167 7.32 -13.85 20.69
CA GLN A 167 7.26 -12.39 20.77
C GLN A 167 7.60 -11.77 19.42
N GLY A 168 6.82 -10.78 19.01
CA GLY A 168 6.98 -10.05 17.77
C GLY A 168 8.28 -9.25 17.76
N VAL A 169 8.85 -9.09 16.58
CA VAL A 169 10.10 -8.34 16.35
C VAL A 169 9.87 -7.24 15.31
N ALA A 170 10.84 -6.36 15.14
CA ALA A 170 10.88 -5.45 14.00
C ALA A 170 11.11 -6.25 12.71
N VAL A 171 10.28 -6.01 11.68
CA VAL A 171 10.26 -6.76 10.42
C VAL A 171 10.52 -5.82 9.24
N GLY A 172 11.41 -6.21 8.33
CA GLY A 172 11.73 -5.49 7.09
C GLY A 172 11.06 -6.09 5.86
N ARG A 173 11.53 -5.75 4.66
CA ARG A 173 11.01 -6.32 3.38
C ARG A 173 11.36 -7.80 3.26
N TYR A 174 12.65 -8.07 3.18
CA TYR A 174 13.28 -9.40 3.11
C TYR A 174 14.69 -9.32 3.76
N SER A 175 15.27 -10.44 4.17
CA SER A 175 16.50 -10.47 4.99
C SER A 175 17.76 -10.00 4.26
N GLU A 176 17.76 -10.10 2.94
CA GLU A 176 18.85 -9.76 2.02
C GLU A 176 18.81 -8.28 1.58
N ASP A 177 17.90 -7.48 2.15
CA ASP A 177 17.70 -6.08 1.78
C ASP A 177 18.96 -5.22 2.02
N THR A 178 19.25 -4.35 1.05
CA THR A 178 20.36 -3.40 1.09
C THR A 178 19.93 -1.97 0.82
N TYR A 179 18.66 -1.72 0.48
CA TYR A 179 18.12 -0.37 0.32
C TYR A 179 18.19 0.37 1.66
N TYR A 180 18.92 1.49 1.70
CA TYR A 180 19.28 2.18 2.93
C TYR A 180 19.94 1.27 4.00
N ASN A 181 20.71 0.26 3.57
CA ASN A 181 21.35 -0.78 4.41
C ASN A 181 20.40 -1.85 4.96
N GLY A 182 19.16 -1.92 4.45
CA GLY A 182 18.19 -2.96 4.81
C GLY A 182 17.69 -2.84 6.24
N ASN A 183 16.56 -2.17 6.42
CA ASN A 183 16.00 -1.88 7.74
C ASN A 183 14.62 -2.51 7.93
N PRO A 184 14.13 -2.55 9.17
CA PRO A 184 12.71 -2.65 9.44
C PRO A 184 11.88 -1.55 8.76
N TRP A 185 10.66 -1.90 8.38
CA TRP A 185 9.67 -0.95 7.89
C TRP A 185 8.45 -0.97 8.80
N TYR A 186 7.85 0.20 9.02
CA TYR A 186 6.65 0.32 9.85
C TYR A 186 5.53 -0.55 9.29
N LEU A 187 5.29 -0.44 7.98
CA LEU A 187 4.19 -1.12 7.32
C LEU A 187 4.33 -2.65 7.33
N HIS A 188 5.55 -3.20 7.26
CA HIS A 188 5.76 -4.66 7.33
C HIS A 188 5.62 -5.22 8.74
N THR A 189 6.09 -4.47 9.74
CA THR A 189 5.89 -4.83 11.14
C THR A 189 4.39 -4.82 11.49
N LEU A 190 3.64 -3.83 10.99
CA LEU A 190 2.18 -3.77 11.14
C LEU A 190 1.45 -4.84 10.32
N ALA A 191 1.91 -5.16 9.11
CA ALA A 191 1.32 -6.21 8.29
C ALA A 191 1.42 -7.59 8.96
N ALA A 192 2.52 -7.86 9.68
CA ALA A 192 2.65 -9.06 10.51
C ALA A 192 1.57 -9.09 11.61
N ALA A 193 1.35 -7.97 12.31
CA ALA A 193 0.28 -7.86 13.31
C ALA A 193 -1.12 -8.05 12.68
N GLU A 194 -1.37 -7.38 11.55
CA GLU A 194 -2.65 -7.39 10.85
C GLU A 194 -3.06 -8.80 10.41
N GLN A 195 -2.12 -9.61 9.90
CA GLN A 195 -2.39 -11.00 9.53
C GLN A 195 -2.93 -11.79 10.73
N LEU A 196 -2.33 -11.61 11.90
CA LEU A 196 -2.73 -12.31 13.12
C LEU A 196 -4.09 -11.81 13.63
N TYR A 197 -4.38 -10.51 13.57
CA TYR A 197 -5.71 -9.99 13.89
C TYR A 197 -6.79 -10.52 12.94
N ASN A 198 -6.49 -10.63 11.65
CA ASN A 198 -7.39 -11.25 10.68
C ASN A 198 -7.64 -12.73 11.01
N ALA A 199 -6.60 -13.49 11.39
CA ALA A 199 -6.75 -14.88 11.78
C ALA A 199 -7.61 -15.03 13.05
N LEU A 200 -7.36 -14.19 14.05
CA LEU A 200 -8.14 -14.13 15.30
C LEU A 200 -9.61 -13.80 15.06
N TYR A 201 -9.90 -12.92 14.10
CA TYR A 201 -11.28 -12.62 13.71
C TYR A 201 -11.99 -13.87 13.19
N VAL A 202 -11.36 -14.63 12.29
CA VAL A 202 -11.92 -15.85 11.71
C VAL A 202 -12.07 -16.97 12.73
N TRP A 203 -11.07 -17.22 13.57
CA TRP A 203 -11.18 -18.25 14.62
C TRP A 203 -12.26 -17.94 15.65
N LYS A 204 -12.50 -16.66 15.93
CA LYS A 204 -13.61 -16.23 16.79
C LYS A 204 -14.95 -16.46 16.10
N SER A 205 -15.08 -16.12 14.81
CA SER A 205 -16.34 -16.29 14.07
C SER A 205 -16.70 -17.76 13.85
N GLN A 206 -15.71 -18.63 13.62
CA GLN A 206 -15.88 -20.06 13.42
C GLN A 206 -15.97 -20.86 14.73
N GLY A 207 -15.57 -20.26 15.86
CA GLY A 207 -15.56 -20.93 17.16
C GLY A 207 -14.55 -22.07 17.29
N SER A 208 -13.51 -22.12 16.45
CA SER A 208 -12.46 -23.15 16.52
C SER A 208 -11.13 -22.70 15.92
N ILE A 209 -10.04 -23.37 16.34
CA ILE A 209 -8.69 -23.27 15.76
C ILE A 209 -8.28 -24.67 15.29
N VAL A 210 -7.83 -24.79 14.05
CA VAL A 210 -7.28 -26.04 13.50
C VAL A 210 -5.76 -25.93 13.43
N VAL A 211 -5.06 -26.82 14.11
CA VAL A 211 -3.61 -26.96 14.04
C VAL A 211 -3.27 -28.14 13.13
N THR A 212 -2.63 -27.87 12.00
CA THR A 212 -2.16 -28.88 11.05
C THR A 212 -0.67 -29.14 11.26
N SER A 213 -0.11 -30.15 10.62
CA SER A 213 1.34 -30.36 10.62
C SER A 213 2.10 -29.17 10.01
N THR A 214 1.51 -28.48 9.03
CA THR A 214 2.08 -27.29 8.40
C THR A 214 2.17 -26.11 9.38
N SER A 215 1.10 -25.84 10.14
CA SER A 215 1.04 -24.70 11.07
C SER A 215 1.55 -25.01 12.48
N LEU A 216 1.81 -26.29 12.80
CA LEU A 216 2.26 -26.70 14.13
C LEU A 216 3.48 -25.91 14.64
N PRO A 217 4.54 -25.67 13.85
CA PRO A 217 5.68 -24.90 14.33
C PRO A 217 5.35 -23.45 14.70
N PHE A 218 4.35 -22.83 14.05
CA PHE A 218 3.86 -21.50 14.42
C PHE A 218 3.22 -21.54 15.80
N PHE A 219 2.31 -22.50 16.05
CA PHE A 219 1.63 -22.59 17.34
C PHE A 219 2.54 -23.04 18.48
N GLN A 220 3.58 -23.84 18.21
CA GLN A 220 4.54 -24.29 19.22
C GLN A 220 5.41 -23.16 19.78
N ASP A 221 5.63 -22.08 19.02
CA ASP A 221 6.28 -20.87 19.54
C ASP A 221 5.40 -20.15 20.59
N LEU A 222 4.07 -20.32 20.52
CA LEU A 222 3.09 -19.67 21.38
C LEU A 222 2.63 -20.59 22.52
N SER A 223 2.64 -21.90 22.30
CA SER A 223 2.26 -22.94 23.26
C SER A 223 3.02 -24.22 22.92
N SER A 224 4.13 -24.47 23.60
CA SER A 224 5.08 -25.55 23.26
C SER A 224 4.50 -26.96 23.34
N SER A 225 3.44 -27.17 24.11
CA SER A 225 2.79 -28.48 24.29
C SER A 225 1.64 -28.74 23.32
N VAL A 226 1.32 -27.80 22.42
CA VAL A 226 0.23 -27.97 21.45
C VAL A 226 0.55 -29.08 20.44
N SER A 227 -0.47 -29.83 20.03
CA SER A 227 -0.39 -30.88 19.02
C SER A 227 -1.27 -30.53 17.82
N THR A 228 -1.22 -31.33 16.76
CA THR A 228 -2.20 -31.23 15.68
C THR A 228 -3.60 -31.58 16.20
N GLY A 229 -4.63 -30.91 15.69
CA GLY A 229 -6.02 -31.16 16.08
C GLY A 229 -6.92 -29.96 15.83
N THR A 230 -8.21 -30.16 16.10
CA THR A 230 -9.22 -29.09 16.08
C THR A 230 -9.61 -28.76 17.51
N TYR A 231 -9.42 -27.50 17.90
CA TYR A 231 -9.70 -27.01 19.24
C TYR A 231 -10.92 -26.08 19.18
N SER A 232 -12.03 -26.52 19.78
CA SER A 232 -13.27 -25.73 19.90
C SER A 232 -13.12 -24.62 20.94
N SER A 233 -13.87 -23.53 20.77
CA SER A 233 -13.82 -22.31 21.59
C SER A 233 -14.09 -22.51 23.09
N ASP A 234 -14.75 -23.60 23.46
CA ASP A 234 -15.00 -24.01 24.84
C ASP A 234 -13.79 -24.68 25.52
N THR A 235 -12.81 -25.16 24.75
CA THR A 235 -11.61 -25.83 25.26
C THR A 235 -10.59 -24.85 25.84
N GLN A 236 -9.83 -25.29 26.85
CA GLN A 236 -8.74 -24.49 27.40
C GLN A 236 -7.62 -24.24 26.36
N THR A 237 -7.35 -25.23 25.50
CA THR A 237 -6.33 -25.10 24.45
C THR A 237 -6.67 -23.99 23.47
N TYR A 238 -7.93 -23.87 23.03
CA TYR A 238 -8.35 -22.75 22.18
C TYR A 238 -8.06 -21.41 22.85
N LYS A 239 -8.49 -21.24 24.11
CA LYS A 239 -8.32 -19.97 24.85
C LYS A 239 -6.83 -19.60 24.95
N THR A 240 -6.00 -20.56 25.33
CA THR A 240 -4.54 -20.37 25.40
C THR A 240 -3.94 -19.96 24.05
N LEU A 241 -4.30 -20.63 22.95
CA LEU A 241 -3.78 -20.30 21.61
C LEU A 241 -4.29 -18.93 21.13
N TYR A 242 -5.56 -18.62 21.36
CA TYR A 242 -6.17 -17.35 20.98
C TYR A 242 -5.50 -16.18 21.71
N ASP A 243 -5.42 -16.26 23.04
CA ASP A 243 -4.84 -15.20 23.88
C ASP A 243 -3.34 -15.01 23.60
N ALA A 244 -2.60 -16.12 23.42
CA ALA A 244 -1.18 -16.05 23.07
C ALA A 244 -0.95 -15.44 21.68
N THR A 245 -1.81 -15.76 20.70
CA THR A 245 -1.72 -15.17 19.35
C THR A 245 -2.09 -13.69 19.37
N PHE A 246 -3.08 -13.28 20.17
CA PHE A 246 -3.44 -11.87 20.36
C PHE A 246 -2.29 -11.08 20.99
N ALA A 247 -1.69 -11.60 22.06
CA ALA A 247 -0.53 -10.98 22.70
C ALA A 247 0.68 -10.90 21.74
N TYR A 248 0.89 -11.93 20.93
CA TYR A 248 1.92 -11.94 19.89
C TYR A 248 1.67 -10.85 18.83
N ALA A 249 0.43 -10.68 18.36
CA ALA A 249 0.06 -9.61 17.45
C ALA A 249 0.32 -8.21 18.04
N ASP A 250 -0.11 -7.98 19.29
CA ASP A 250 0.12 -6.71 20.00
C ASP A 250 1.60 -6.38 20.17
N SER A 251 2.46 -7.39 20.32
CA SER A 251 3.90 -7.15 20.45
C SER A 251 4.55 -6.57 19.19
N PHE A 252 4.03 -6.85 17.99
CA PHE A 252 4.47 -6.17 16.75
C PHE A 252 4.06 -4.69 16.74
N VAL A 253 2.83 -4.38 17.16
CA VAL A 253 2.35 -2.99 17.28
C VAL A 253 3.19 -2.22 18.30
N ASN A 254 3.54 -2.85 19.43
CA ASN A 254 4.41 -2.26 20.44
C ASN A 254 5.83 -1.97 19.92
N ASN A 255 6.39 -2.84 19.06
CA ASN A 255 7.66 -2.54 18.39
C ASN A 255 7.56 -1.29 17.51
N VAL A 256 6.49 -1.13 16.74
CA VAL A 256 6.26 0.10 15.97
C VAL A 256 6.13 1.32 16.88
N ALA A 257 5.31 1.24 17.91
CA ALA A 257 5.08 2.33 18.85
C ALA A 257 6.38 2.83 19.52
N LYS A 258 7.35 1.94 19.72
CA LYS A 258 8.67 2.28 20.28
C LYS A 258 9.51 3.18 19.38
N TYR A 259 9.37 3.05 18.05
CA TYR A 259 10.24 3.70 17.07
C TYR A 259 9.55 4.78 16.23
N VAL A 260 8.26 5.01 16.45
CA VAL A 260 7.50 6.14 15.88
C VAL A 260 8.20 7.48 16.16
N GLY A 261 8.20 8.38 15.18
CA GLY A 261 8.75 9.73 15.34
C GLY A 261 8.02 10.53 16.43
N ALA A 262 8.71 11.48 17.07
CA ALA A 262 8.23 12.20 18.26
C ALA A 262 6.86 12.90 18.12
N ASN A 263 6.41 13.17 16.90
CA ASN A 263 5.12 13.78 16.56
C ASN A 263 4.10 12.79 15.98
N GLY A 264 4.34 11.49 16.10
CA GLY A 264 3.54 10.45 15.43
C GLY A 264 3.92 10.24 13.97
N ALA A 265 4.97 10.90 13.45
CA ALA A 265 5.36 10.75 12.06
C ALA A 265 5.86 9.34 11.76
N LEU A 266 5.35 8.78 10.66
CA LEU A 266 5.72 7.48 10.14
C LEU A 266 6.49 7.66 8.84
N SER A 267 7.79 7.45 8.91
CA SER A 267 8.62 7.35 7.71
C SER A 267 8.39 6.00 7.02
N GLU A 268 9.15 5.72 5.97
CA GLU A 268 9.18 4.41 5.34
C GLU A 268 9.87 3.37 6.24
N GLN A 269 11.02 3.73 6.82
CA GLN A 269 11.88 2.81 7.58
C GLN A 269 12.22 3.36 8.97
N TYR A 270 12.68 2.46 9.85
CA TYR A 270 13.37 2.82 11.08
C TYR A 270 14.65 1.99 11.24
N ASP A 271 15.75 2.63 11.64
CA ASP A 271 17.11 2.09 11.56
C ASP A 271 17.24 0.77 12.31
N ARG A 272 17.86 -0.22 11.66
CA ARG A 272 18.02 -1.59 12.18
C ARG A 272 18.80 -1.71 13.50
N ASN A 273 19.56 -0.70 13.89
CA ASN A 273 20.43 -0.73 15.07
C ASN A 273 19.93 0.18 16.20
N ASN A 274 19.45 1.38 15.87
CA ASN A 274 19.04 2.37 16.85
C ASN A 274 17.56 2.76 16.79
N GLY A 275 16.83 2.33 15.76
CA GLY A 275 15.40 2.60 15.60
C GLY A 275 15.03 4.02 15.18
N SER A 276 15.99 4.85 14.76
CA SER A 276 15.72 6.21 14.28
C SER A 276 14.98 6.17 12.93
N PRO A 277 13.94 6.98 12.70
CA PRO A 277 13.25 7.05 11.41
C PRO A 277 14.18 7.50 10.26
N LEU A 278 14.06 6.88 9.09
CA LEU A 278 14.84 7.22 7.89
C LEU A 278 14.07 6.91 6.58
N SER A 279 14.72 7.22 5.45
CA SER A 279 14.14 7.17 4.10
C SER A 279 12.96 8.16 3.93
N ALA A 280 11.99 7.86 3.07
CA ALA A 280 10.86 8.75 2.78
C ALA A 280 10.09 9.08 4.07
N ARG A 281 10.02 10.37 4.39
CA ARG A 281 9.24 10.87 5.52
C ARG A 281 7.76 10.85 5.16
N ASP A 282 6.93 10.64 6.17
CA ASP A 282 5.47 10.70 6.05
C ASP A 282 4.92 9.80 4.93
N LEU A 283 5.42 8.57 4.84
CA LEU A 283 5.01 7.64 3.80
C LEU A 283 3.52 7.29 3.98
N THR A 284 2.68 7.65 3.01
CA THR A 284 1.24 7.38 3.01
C THR A 284 0.90 5.93 3.35
N TRP A 285 1.68 4.97 2.82
CA TRP A 285 1.47 3.55 3.08
C TRP A 285 1.74 3.15 4.53
N SER A 286 2.75 3.73 5.20
CA SER A 286 2.97 3.47 6.63
C SER A 286 1.77 3.93 7.47
N TYR A 287 1.18 5.08 7.15
CA TYR A 287 -0.05 5.54 7.82
C TYR A 287 -1.25 4.63 7.52
N ALA A 288 -1.43 4.22 6.27
CA ALA A 288 -2.50 3.29 5.89
C ALA A 288 -2.39 1.95 6.64
N ALA A 289 -1.17 1.43 6.82
CA ALA A 289 -0.91 0.20 7.56
C ALA A 289 -1.25 0.30 9.05
N VAL A 290 -1.09 1.48 9.68
CA VAL A 290 -1.56 1.71 11.05
C VAL A 290 -3.08 1.64 11.11
N LEU A 291 -3.77 2.31 10.17
CA LEU A 291 -5.23 2.35 10.14
C LEU A 291 -5.82 0.96 9.86
N SER A 292 -5.25 0.19 8.93
CA SER A 292 -5.71 -1.16 8.62
C SER A 292 -5.50 -2.11 9.79
N ALA A 293 -4.30 -2.17 10.36
CA ALA A 293 -3.99 -3.02 11.51
C ALA A 293 -4.87 -2.67 12.73
N ALA A 294 -5.05 -1.37 13.02
CA ALA A 294 -5.93 -0.92 14.10
C ALA A 294 -7.40 -1.32 13.87
N ALA A 295 -7.90 -1.20 12.63
CA ALA A 295 -9.23 -1.65 12.28
C ALA A 295 -9.40 -3.16 12.50
N ARG A 296 -8.44 -3.99 12.07
CA ARG A 296 -8.49 -5.45 12.28
C ARG A 296 -8.42 -5.83 13.75
N ARG A 297 -7.55 -5.17 14.52
CA ARG A 297 -7.48 -5.34 15.97
C ARG A 297 -8.81 -5.03 16.66
N ALA A 298 -9.55 -4.04 16.17
CA ALA A 298 -10.89 -3.68 16.64
C ALA A 298 -12.02 -4.57 16.11
N GLY A 299 -11.72 -5.59 15.31
CA GLY A 299 -12.73 -6.46 14.69
C GLY A 299 -13.47 -5.83 13.50
N VAL A 300 -12.95 -4.75 12.93
CA VAL A 300 -13.51 -4.09 11.73
C VAL A 300 -12.84 -4.68 10.48
N VAL A 301 -13.62 -5.45 9.73
CA VAL A 301 -13.18 -6.18 8.53
C VAL A 301 -13.73 -5.55 7.25
N PRO A 302 -13.04 -5.69 6.10
CA PRO A 302 -13.53 -5.16 4.83
C PRO A 302 -14.73 -5.96 4.32
N LEU A 303 -15.42 -5.43 3.30
CA LEU A 303 -16.39 -6.21 2.54
C LEU A 303 -15.68 -7.37 1.84
N GLY A 304 -16.33 -8.54 1.83
CA GLY A 304 -15.85 -9.70 1.09
C GLY A 304 -15.71 -9.41 -0.42
N TRP A 305 -14.78 -10.11 -1.04
CA TRP A 305 -14.48 -10.02 -2.47
C TRP A 305 -14.88 -11.28 -3.25
N ALA A 306 -14.95 -12.44 -2.59
CA ALA A 306 -15.23 -13.72 -3.25
C ALA A 306 -16.72 -13.90 -3.60
N ASP A 307 -17.62 -13.41 -2.74
CA ASP A 307 -19.07 -13.69 -2.79
C ASP A 307 -19.34 -15.20 -2.98
N SER A 308 -20.27 -15.58 -3.85
CA SER A 308 -20.56 -16.99 -4.19
C SER A 308 -19.76 -17.50 -5.41
N ASN A 309 -18.68 -16.82 -5.81
CA ASN A 309 -17.94 -17.15 -7.02
C ASN A 309 -16.94 -18.28 -6.76
N SER A 310 -17.20 -19.46 -7.33
CA SER A 310 -16.33 -20.63 -7.13
C SER A 310 -14.92 -20.44 -7.67
N ALA A 311 -14.70 -19.53 -8.63
CA ALA A 311 -13.36 -19.19 -9.11
C ALA A 311 -12.46 -18.54 -8.04
N ALA A 312 -13.05 -18.11 -6.91
CA ALA A 312 -12.29 -17.62 -5.76
C ALA A 312 -11.42 -18.70 -5.12
N THR A 313 -11.87 -19.96 -5.06
CA THR A 313 -11.14 -21.01 -4.30
C THR A 313 -10.94 -22.30 -5.08
N LEU A 314 -11.68 -22.53 -6.17
CA LEU A 314 -11.57 -23.76 -6.93
C LEU A 314 -10.37 -23.73 -7.88
N VAL A 315 -9.30 -24.42 -7.50
CA VAL A 315 -8.13 -24.64 -8.34
C VAL A 315 -8.47 -25.65 -9.46
N PRO A 316 -8.27 -25.31 -10.74
CA PRO A 316 -8.51 -26.25 -11.84
C PRO A 316 -7.50 -27.41 -11.81
N GLY A 317 -7.91 -28.59 -12.31
CA GLY A 317 -7.06 -29.78 -12.34
C GLY A 317 -5.81 -29.65 -13.22
N ASN A 318 -5.85 -28.76 -14.21
CA ASN A 318 -4.71 -28.41 -15.07
C ASN A 318 -4.53 -26.89 -15.09
N CYS A 319 -3.27 -26.44 -15.00
CA CYS A 319 -2.91 -25.04 -15.17
C CYS A 319 -2.43 -24.79 -16.61
N TYR A 320 -2.93 -23.76 -17.25
CA TYR A 320 -2.55 -23.33 -18.59
C TYR A 320 -2.04 -21.89 -18.57
N ALA A 321 -0.91 -21.68 -19.24
CA ALA A 321 -0.36 -20.36 -19.54
C ALA A 321 -1.21 -19.69 -20.64
N THR A 322 -2.34 -19.11 -20.26
CA THR A 322 -3.33 -18.51 -21.19
C THR A 322 -3.63 -17.05 -20.85
N SER A 323 -4.13 -16.30 -21.82
CA SER A 323 -4.47 -14.88 -21.69
C SER A 323 -5.59 -14.50 -22.67
N VAL A 324 -6.35 -13.45 -22.37
CA VAL A 324 -7.33 -12.87 -23.29
C VAL A 324 -6.86 -11.47 -23.69
N VAL A 325 -6.74 -11.22 -25.00
CA VAL A 325 -6.37 -9.88 -25.50
C VAL A 325 -7.44 -8.86 -25.10
N GLY A 326 -7.01 -7.81 -24.41
CA GLY A 326 -7.88 -6.75 -23.92
C GLY A 326 -8.32 -5.77 -25.01
N ALA A 327 -9.48 -5.16 -24.81
CA ALA A 327 -9.92 -3.99 -25.55
C ALA A 327 -9.90 -2.79 -24.60
N TYR A 328 -9.25 -1.71 -25.01
CA TYR A 328 -9.01 -0.53 -24.16
C TYR A 328 -9.72 0.68 -24.73
N THR A 329 -10.35 1.46 -23.86
CA THR A 329 -11.03 2.71 -24.23
C THR A 329 -10.65 3.82 -23.27
N ALA A 330 -10.65 5.08 -23.73
CA ALA A 330 -10.36 6.20 -22.86
C ALA A 330 -11.37 6.27 -21.70
N ALA A 331 -10.89 6.60 -20.50
CA ALA A 331 -11.74 6.75 -19.33
C ALA A 331 -12.81 7.85 -19.57
N PRO A 332 -14.03 7.71 -19.02
CA PRO A 332 -15.06 8.72 -19.11
C PRO A 332 -14.58 10.05 -18.50
N THR A 333 -14.88 11.16 -19.16
CA THR A 333 -14.55 12.52 -18.67
C THR A 333 -15.67 13.16 -17.86
N GLY A 334 -16.75 12.42 -17.58
CA GLY A 334 -17.90 12.91 -16.82
C GLY A 334 -17.59 13.15 -15.34
N SER A 335 -18.16 14.22 -14.77
CA SER A 335 -18.09 14.48 -13.34
C SER A 335 -19.06 13.59 -12.56
N PHE A 336 -18.67 13.19 -11.34
CA PHE A 336 -19.59 12.53 -10.42
C PHE A 336 -20.80 13.44 -10.13
N PRO A 337 -22.04 12.89 -10.09
CA PRO A 337 -23.20 13.64 -9.65
C PRO A 337 -23.00 14.21 -8.24
N ALA A 338 -23.48 15.43 -7.99
CA ALA A 338 -23.43 16.02 -6.67
C ALA A 338 -24.35 15.28 -5.68
N ASN A 339 -24.02 15.35 -4.38
CA ASN A 339 -24.87 14.89 -3.27
C ASN A 339 -25.26 13.40 -3.33
N GLN A 340 -24.31 12.53 -3.68
CA GLN A 340 -24.48 11.09 -3.56
C GLN A 340 -24.37 10.65 -2.09
N THR A 341 -25.44 10.80 -1.32
CA THR A 341 -25.51 10.49 0.12
C THR A 341 -25.87 9.02 0.37
N PRO A 342 -25.50 8.43 1.53
CA PRO A 342 -25.94 7.09 1.89
C PRO A 342 -27.47 6.92 1.82
N GLY A 343 -27.95 5.81 1.26
CA GLY A 343 -29.38 5.48 1.17
C GLY A 343 -29.96 5.01 2.52
N ASN A 344 -31.29 5.05 2.65
CA ASN A 344 -32.02 4.60 3.85
C ASN A 344 -31.69 3.12 4.15
N GLY A 345 -30.85 2.86 5.16
CA GLY A 345 -30.42 1.50 5.55
C GLY A 345 -28.91 1.28 5.55
N SER A 346 -28.11 2.21 5.03
CA SER A 346 -26.68 2.27 5.37
C SER A 346 -26.56 2.76 6.82
N PRO A 347 -25.68 2.18 7.67
CA PRO A 347 -25.39 2.76 8.97
C PRO A 347 -24.78 4.14 8.76
N VAL A 348 -25.63 5.16 8.77
CA VAL A 348 -25.24 6.51 9.18
C VAL A 348 -24.79 6.33 10.63
N PRO A 349 -23.60 6.81 11.05
CA PRO A 349 -23.20 6.72 12.44
C PRO A 349 -24.29 7.37 13.31
N THR A 350 -25.08 6.53 13.97
CA THR A 350 -26.22 6.91 14.81
C THR A 350 -25.64 7.49 16.10
N THR A 351 -25.43 8.80 16.12
CA THR A 351 -25.36 9.54 17.37
C THR A 351 -26.80 9.79 17.81
N THR A 352 -27.17 9.19 18.94
CA THR A 352 -28.45 9.44 19.59
C THR A 352 -28.56 10.94 19.89
N PRO A 353 -29.65 11.63 19.52
CA PRO A 353 -29.71 13.09 19.57
C PRO A 353 -29.88 13.56 21.02
N THR A 354 -28.85 14.19 21.58
CA THR A 354 -29.06 15.24 22.57
C THR A 354 -28.40 16.50 22.02
N SER A 355 -29.26 17.47 21.67
CA SER A 355 -28.90 18.85 21.31
C SER A 355 -28.18 19.03 19.96
N ALA A 356 -28.80 19.84 19.10
CA ALA A 356 -28.34 20.32 17.80
C ALA A 356 -26.81 20.46 17.66
N ALA A 357 -26.19 19.52 16.95
CA ALA A 357 -24.86 19.66 16.39
C ALA A 357 -24.92 19.14 14.95
N THR A 358 -24.70 20.05 14.00
CA THR A 358 -24.38 19.74 12.60
C THR A 358 -23.36 18.62 12.54
N THR A 359 -23.62 17.61 11.70
CA THR A 359 -22.67 16.57 11.33
C THR A 359 -21.29 17.21 11.12
N PRO A 360 -20.24 16.85 11.88
CA PRO A 360 -18.93 17.36 11.56
C PRO A 360 -18.54 16.67 10.25
N ALA A 361 -18.41 17.46 9.17
CA ALA A 361 -17.41 17.17 8.14
C ALA A 361 -16.10 16.78 8.86
N PRO A 362 -15.26 15.89 8.31
CA PRO A 362 -14.00 15.53 8.95
C PRO A 362 -13.32 16.81 9.41
N THR A 363 -13.31 17.02 10.73
CA THR A 363 -12.70 18.19 11.32
C THR A 363 -11.22 17.96 11.08
N THR A 364 -10.68 18.66 10.08
CA THR A 364 -9.26 18.94 10.03
C THR A 364 -8.93 19.42 11.44
N THR A 365 -8.20 18.61 12.21
CA THR A 365 -7.67 19.05 13.49
C THR A 365 -7.03 20.39 13.21
N GLY A 366 -7.58 21.46 13.77
CA GLY A 366 -7.20 22.82 13.43
C GLY A 366 -5.70 22.96 13.64
N CYS A 367 -4.94 23.02 12.55
CA CYS A 367 -3.53 23.34 12.59
C CYS A 367 -3.40 24.85 12.83
N ALA A 368 -2.28 25.29 13.39
CA ALA A 368 -1.91 26.68 13.25
C ALA A 368 -1.62 26.96 11.77
N PRO A 369 -2.22 27.99 11.15
CA PRO A 369 -1.86 28.38 9.79
C PRO A 369 -0.36 28.68 9.70
N ALA A 370 0.31 28.07 8.73
CA ALA A 370 1.73 28.31 8.50
C ALA A 370 1.91 29.79 8.09
N THR A 371 2.82 30.50 8.76
CA THR A 371 3.22 31.87 8.37
C THR A 371 4.22 31.86 7.21
N SER A 372 4.94 30.75 7.05
CA SER A 372 5.92 30.52 6.00
C SER A 372 5.80 29.11 5.45
N VAL A 373 5.98 28.97 4.13
CA VAL A 373 5.89 27.70 3.41
C VAL A 373 7.15 27.50 2.59
N ALA A 374 7.80 26.35 2.75
CA ALA A 374 8.89 25.91 1.89
C ALA A 374 8.32 25.40 0.55
N VAL A 375 8.58 26.12 -0.54
CA VAL A 375 8.16 25.73 -1.89
C VAL A 375 9.31 25.00 -2.56
N ALA A 376 9.14 23.71 -2.83
CA ALA A 376 10.06 22.91 -3.63
C ALA A 376 9.72 23.09 -5.12
N PHE A 377 10.52 23.87 -5.84
CA PHE A 377 10.45 23.97 -7.29
C PHE A 377 11.17 22.78 -7.92
N SER A 378 10.51 22.15 -8.88
CA SER A 378 11.00 21.00 -9.64
C SER A 378 10.80 21.29 -11.11
N GLU A 379 11.89 21.45 -11.84
CA GLU A 379 11.92 21.89 -13.23
C GLU A 379 12.54 20.83 -14.13
N ARG A 380 11.87 20.53 -15.25
CA ARG A 380 12.34 19.57 -16.25
C ARG A 380 13.05 20.29 -17.39
N LYS A 381 14.38 20.29 -17.36
CA LYS A 381 15.21 20.92 -18.38
C LYS A 381 16.45 20.10 -18.71
N VAL A 382 16.53 19.62 -19.95
CA VAL A 382 17.77 19.05 -20.50
C VAL A 382 18.84 20.14 -20.58
N THR A 383 20.00 19.85 -20.02
CA THR A 383 21.16 20.76 -19.97
C THR A 383 22.41 20.07 -20.50
N SER A 384 23.35 20.86 -21.03
CA SER A 384 24.71 20.43 -21.34
C SER A 384 25.64 20.59 -20.13
N PHE A 385 26.78 19.89 -20.16
CA PHE A 385 27.80 20.02 -19.11
C PHE A 385 28.22 21.49 -18.93
N GLY A 386 28.29 21.93 -17.67
CA GLY A 386 28.65 23.30 -17.31
C GLY A 386 27.49 24.30 -17.29
N GLN A 387 26.29 23.92 -17.74
CA GLN A 387 25.09 24.73 -17.57
C GLN A 387 24.49 24.58 -16.17
N THR A 388 23.92 25.66 -15.64
CA THR A 388 23.19 25.65 -14.37
C THR A 388 21.80 26.23 -14.57
N VAL A 389 20.77 25.52 -14.12
CA VAL A 389 19.41 26.05 -14.05
C VAL A 389 19.27 26.88 -12.77
N LYS A 390 18.70 28.08 -12.89
CA LYS A 390 18.38 28.97 -11.77
C LYS A 390 16.94 29.45 -11.87
N ILE A 391 16.37 29.92 -10.76
CA ILE A 391 15.05 30.56 -10.68
C ILE A 391 15.19 32.01 -10.23
N THR A 392 14.46 32.91 -10.89
CA THR A 392 14.31 34.30 -10.44
C THR A 392 12.87 34.79 -10.64
N GLY A 393 12.48 35.83 -9.91
CA GLY A 393 11.12 36.34 -9.96
C GLY A 393 10.92 37.61 -9.14
N ASN A 394 9.67 38.00 -8.95
CA ASN A 394 9.24 39.25 -8.31
C ASN A 394 9.46 39.33 -6.79
N ASN A 395 10.19 38.39 -6.18
CA ASN A 395 10.41 38.33 -4.75
C ASN A 395 11.92 38.36 -4.41
N PRO A 396 12.34 39.05 -3.32
CA PRO A 396 13.74 39.16 -2.95
C PRO A 396 14.41 37.81 -2.66
N ALA A 397 13.67 36.80 -2.17
CA ALA A 397 14.20 35.46 -1.94
C ALA A 397 14.65 34.75 -3.23
N ILE A 398 14.19 35.21 -4.39
CA ILE A 398 14.58 34.75 -5.73
C ILE A 398 15.16 35.88 -6.59
N GLY A 399 15.61 36.97 -5.96
CA GLY A 399 16.42 37.99 -6.63
C GLY A 399 15.67 39.16 -7.26
N ASN A 400 14.35 39.30 -7.18
CA ASN A 400 13.62 40.45 -7.78
C ASN A 400 13.94 40.68 -9.28
N TRP A 401 13.94 39.61 -10.07
CA TRP A 401 14.32 39.57 -11.49
C TRP A 401 15.79 39.89 -11.82
N ASP A 402 16.64 40.07 -10.80
CA ASP A 402 18.10 40.20 -10.96
C ASP A 402 18.71 38.81 -11.14
N THR A 403 19.19 38.53 -12.37
CA THR A 403 19.78 37.22 -12.74
C THR A 403 21.06 36.90 -11.96
N SER A 404 21.77 37.91 -11.45
CA SER A 404 22.95 37.70 -10.62
C SER A 404 22.59 37.18 -9.22
N LYS A 405 21.34 37.40 -8.78
CA LYS A 405 20.78 36.95 -7.50
C LYS A 405 19.79 35.79 -7.65
N ALA A 406 19.65 35.25 -8.87
CA ALA A 406 18.84 34.07 -9.12
C ALA A 406 19.34 32.87 -8.32
N VAL A 407 18.42 32.09 -7.77
CA VAL A 407 18.73 30.94 -6.92
C VAL A 407 19.03 29.73 -7.80
N ALA A 408 20.18 29.09 -7.60
CA ALA A 408 20.56 27.89 -8.35
C ALA A 408 19.76 26.66 -7.91
N LEU A 409 19.35 25.85 -8.88
CA LEU A 409 18.74 24.55 -8.64
C LEU A 409 19.82 23.46 -8.56
N SER A 410 19.51 22.38 -7.85
CA SER A 410 20.33 21.17 -7.75
C SER A 410 19.98 20.17 -8.86
N ALA A 411 21.00 19.59 -9.49
CA ALA A 411 20.86 18.47 -10.42
C ALA A 411 20.95 17.10 -9.73
N SER A 412 20.83 17.02 -8.40
CA SER A 412 21.01 15.76 -7.65
C SER A 412 20.02 14.65 -8.04
N GLN A 413 18.89 15.00 -8.68
CA GLN A 413 17.88 14.06 -9.19
C GLN A 413 17.89 13.95 -10.72
N TYR A 414 18.83 14.60 -11.40
CA TYR A 414 18.89 14.63 -12.86
C TYR A 414 19.35 13.28 -13.42
N THR A 415 18.60 12.76 -14.40
CA THR A 415 19.06 11.72 -15.32
C THR A 415 18.74 12.13 -16.75
N SER A 416 19.36 11.48 -17.75
CA SER A 416 19.07 11.76 -19.16
C SER A 416 17.62 11.47 -19.55
N SER A 417 16.96 10.50 -18.91
CA SER A 417 15.54 10.17 -19.10
C SER A 417 14.60 10.99 -18.20
N ASN A 418 15.12 11.63 -17.16
CA ASN A 418 14.37 12.40 -16.19
C ASN A 418 15.17 13.66 -15.77
N PRO A 419 15.26 14.69 -16.64
CA PRO A 419 16.18 15.82 -16.48
C PRO A 419 15.67 16.85 -15.45
N VAL A 420 15.50 16.41 -14.20
CA VAL A 420 14.93 17.21 -13.11
C VAL A 420 16.02 18.01 -12.40
N TRP A 421 15.77 19.31 -12.28
CA TRP A 421 16.47 20.24 -11.43
C TRP A 421 15.53 20.67 -10.30
N SER A 422 16.02 20.80 -9.07
CA SER A 422 15.13 21.18 -7.96
C SER A 422 15.79 22.08 -6.91
N VAL A 423 14.96 22.89 -6.25
CA VAL A 423 15.35 23.74 -5.12
C VAL A 423 14.18 23.96 -4.18
N SER A 424 14.44 24.06 -2.88
CA SER A 424 13.42 24.46 -1.90
C SER A 424 13.70 25.86 -1.37
N ILE A 425 12.72 26.75 -1.49
CA ILE A 425 12.81 28.16 -1.10
C ILE A 425 11.61 28.50 -0.22
N THR A 426 11.85 29.17 0.90
CA THR A 426 10.78 29.51 1.86
C THR A 426 10.21 30.89 1.57
N PHE A 427 8.89 30.98 1.48
CA PHE A 427 8.15 32.23 1.27
C PHE A 427 7.09 32.43 2.36
N ALA A 428 6.61 33.66 2.49
CA ALA A 428 5.42 33.95 3.30
C ALA A 428 4.19 33.24 2.71
N ALA A 429 3.34 32.69 3.57
CA ALA A 429 2.10 32.05 3.13
C ALA A 429 1.18 33.06 2.45
N GLY A 430 0.60 32.66 1.32
CA GLY A 430 -0.32 33.51 0.56
C GLY A 430 0.31 34.56 -0.34
N LEU A 431 1.62 34.53 -0.48
CA LEU A 431 2.35 35.42 -1.38
C LEU A 431 2.09 35.02 -2.84
N ASP A 432 1.77 35.99 -3.69
CA ASP A 432 1.70 35.80 -5.14
C ASP A 432 3.08 35.99 -5.77
N LEU A 433 3.61 34.91 -6.32
CA LEU A 433 4.87 34.88 -7.04
C LEU A 433 4.64 34.97 -8.55
N GLN A 434 5.49 35.75 -9.20
CA GLN A 434 5.80 35.59 -10.62
C GLN A 434 7.28 35.23 -10.75
N TYR A 435 7.59 34.20 -11.52
CA TYR A 435 8.95 33.73 -11.67
C TYR A 435 9.21 33.15 -13.06
N LYS A 436 10.50 32.99 -13.38
CA LYS A 436 11.00 32.22 -14.50
C LYS A 436 12.25 31.44 -14.14
N TYR A 437 12.47 30.37 -14.88
CA TYR A 437 13.74 29.67 -14.94
C TYR A 437 14.67 30.31 -15.97
N ILE A 438 15.96 30.25 -15.64
CA ILE A 438 17.05 30.67 -16.52
C ILE A 438 18.12 29.59 -16.56
N VAL A 439 18.77 29.43 -17.69
CA VAL A 439 20.01 28.66 -17.83
C VAL A 439 21.17 29.64 -17.88
N VAL A 440 22.14 29.44 -16.99
CA VAL A 440 23.41 30.17 -17.01
C VAL A 440 24.48 29.27 -17.61
N ASN A 441 25.10 29.73 -18.70
CA ASN A 441 26.18 29.03 -19.39
C ASN A 441 27.53 29.28 -18.70
N THR A 442 28.54 28.50 -19.08
CA THR A 442 29.91 28.62 -18.54
C THR A 442 30.57 29.96 -18.83
N ASP A 443 30.16 30.66 -19.89
CA ASP A 443 30.60 32.01 -20.24
C ASP A 443 29.84 33.13 -19.50
N GLY A 444 28.88 32.77 -18.64
CA GLY A 444 28.04 33.70 -17.89
C GLY A 444 26.83 34.23 -18.66
N SER A 445 26.63 33.85 -19.92
CA SER A 445 25.43 34.22 -20.67
C SER A 445 24.18 33.57 -20.08
N VAL A 446 23.06 34.31 -20.11
CA VAL A 446 21.79 33.91 -19.49
C VAL A 446 20.75 33.67 -20.57
N VAL A 447 20.16 32.48 -20.56
CA VAL A 447 19.02 32.12 -21.42
C VAL A 447 17.77 31.99 -20.57
N TRP A 448 16.75 32.79 -20.87
CA TRP A 448 15.44 32.71 -20.22
C TRP A 448 14.55 31.67 -20.91
N GLU A 449 13.67 31.04 -20.16
CA GLU A 449 12.54 30.31 -20.75
C GLU A 449 11.56 31.26 -21.45
N ALA A 450 10.70 30.72 -22.30
CA ALA A 450 9.72 31.49 -23.06
C ALA A 450 8.71 32.22 -22.17
N ASN A 451 7.91 33.11 -22.77
CA ASN A 451 6.76 33.72 -22.08
C ASN A 451 5.57 32.74 -22.08
N PRO A 452 4.63 32.87 -21.12
CA PRO A 452 4.54 33.89 -20.07
C PRO A 452 5.36 33.58 -18.80
N ASN A 453 5.49 34.54 -17.89
CA ASN A 453 5.96 34.24 -16.53
C ASN A 453 5.08 33.16 -15.90
N HIS A 454 5.68 32.24 -15.14
CA HIS A 454 4.91 31.38 -14.26
C HIS A 454 4.29 32.23 -13.14
N ALA A 455 3.05 31.91 -12.76
CA ALA A 455 2.36 32.54 -11.64
C ALA A 455 2.03 31.47 -10.59
N TYR A 456 2.34 31.74 -9.32
CA TYR A 456 2.09 30.80 -8.23
C TYR A 456 1.76 31.53 -6.94
N THR A 457 0.59 31.25 -6.37
CA THR A 457 0.23 31.71 -5.03
C THR A 457 0.68 30.69 -4.00
N VAL A 458 1.55 31.10 -3.09
CA VAL A 458 2.00 30.25 -1.98
C VAL A 458 0.78 29.87 -1.13
N PRO A 459 0.53 28.58 -0.83
CA PRO A 459 -0.67 28.17 -0.11
C PRO A 459 -0.85 28.87 1.23
N LYS A 460 -2.10 29.23 1.57
CA LYS A 460 -2.51 29.62 2.92
C LYS A 460 -3.20 28.43 3.57
N GLY A 461 -2.65 27.91 4.66
CA GLY A 461 -3.23 26.77 5.38
C GLY A 461 -2.24 26.12 6.33
N CYS A 462 -2.46 24.84 6.64
CA CYS A 462 -1.61 24.06 7.53
C CYS A 462 -0.23 23.73 6.95
N SER A 463 -0.12 23.72 5.62
CA SER A 463 1.04 23.14 4.97
C SER A 463 2.26 24.02 5.13
N THR A 464 3.31 23.49 5.78
CA THR A 464 4.61 24.16 5.89
C THR A 464 5.51 23.89 4.69
N GLN A 465 5.10 22.99 3.78
CA GLN A 465 5.81 22.66 2.56
C GLN A 465 4.83 22.43 1.40
N THR A 466 5.27 22.70 0.17
CA THR A 466 4.52 22.40 -1.06
C THR A 466 5.50 22.20 -2.21
N THR A 467 5.06 21.52 -3.27
CA THR A 467 5.87 21.29 -4.48
C THR A 467 5.21 21.97 -5.68
N LYS A 468 6.02 22.63 -6.49
CA LYS A 468 5.63 23.20 -7.78
C LYS A 468 6.45 22.51 -8.88
N ASN A 469 5.77 21.67 -9.66
CA ASN A 469 6.36 20.98 -10.81
C ASN A 469 6.12 21.80 -12.07
N ASP A 470 7.21 22.07 -12.79
CA ASP A 470 7.24 22.82 -14.04
C ASP A 470 7.97 22.03 -15.14
N THR A 471 7.84 22.53 -16.36
CA THR A 471 8.60 22.07 -17.52
C THR A 471 8.95 23.30 -18.34
N TRP A 472 10.20 23.35 -18.79
CA TRP A 472 10.78 24.49 -19.50
C TRP A 472 9.87 24.97 -20.63
N GLN A 473 9.51 26.25 -20.61
CA GLN A 473 8.67 26.88 -21.63
C GLN A 473 9.41 27.22 -22.92
#